data_AF-A0A2R6NZ60-F1
#
_entry.id   AF-A0A2R6NZ60-F1
#
_cell.length_a   1.000
_cell.length_b   1.000
_cell.length_c   1.000
_cell.angle_alpha   90.00
_cell.angle_beta   90.00
_cell.angle_gamma   90.00
#
_symmetry.space_group_name_H-M   'P 1'
#
loop_
_entity.id
_entity.type
_entity.pdbx_description
1 polymer ?
#
loop_
_entity_poly.entity_id
_entity_poly.type
_entity_poly.pdbx_seq_one_letter_code
_entity_poly.pdbx_strand_id
1 'polypeptide(L)'
;MKAYYHDNLPGDPRLPHINASAESVTDLTLKAIGVLHWSIPVDSDGKWETEIDEVAKEREYRNRDVVESSRETLGDQFDKKMAVVYEE
;
A
#
# COMPACT_ATOMS: atom_id res chain seq x y z
N MET A 1 -10.28 -4.33 0.05
CA MET A 1 -9.09 -4.00 -0.77
C MET A 1 -9.07 -4.89 -2.01
N LYS A 2 -8.50 -4.44 -3.14
CA LYS A 2 -8.43 -5.24 -4.38
C LYS A 2 -6.98 -5.68 -4.60
N ALA A 3 -6.74 -6.98 -4.66
CA ALA A 3 -5.48 -7.59 -5.03
C ALA A 3 -5.67 -8.51 -6.25
N TYR A 4 -4.60 -8.76 -7.00
CA TYR A 4 -4.61 -9.58 -8.20
C TYR A 4 -3.20 -10.05 -8.53
N TYR A 5 -3.12 -11.11 -9.34
CA TYR A 5 -1.84 -11.54 -9.92
C TYR A 5 -1.42 -10.61 -11.05
N HIS A 6 -0.12 -10.29 -11.08
CA HIS A 6 0.51 -9.44 -12.08
C HIS A 6 0.61 -10.16 -13.45
N ASP A 7 0.49 -9.43 -14.55
CA ASP A 7 0.55 -9.99 -15.92
C ASP A 7 1.99 -10.26 -16.43
N ASN A 8 2.99 -9.69 -15.76
CA ASN A 8 4.43 -9.80 -16.08
C ASN A 8 4.81 -9.29 -17.47
N LEU A 9 3.98 -8.44 -18.07
CA LEU A 9 4.31 -7.80 -19.35
C LEU A 9 5.22 -6.59 -19.11
N PRO A 10 6.22 -6.35 -19.97
CA PRO A 10 7.02 -5.12 -19.91
C PRO A 10 6.12 -3.92 -20.22
N GLY A 11 6.33 -2.80 -19.54
CA GLY A 11 5.52 -1.60 -19.75
C GLY A 11 5.74 -0.53 -18.67
N ASP A 12 4.83 0.43 -18.64
CA ASP A 12 4.77 1.42 -17.56
C ASP A 12 4.27 0.74 -16.27
N PRO A 13 5.10 0.63 -15.21
CA PRO A 13 4.74 -0.08 -13.98
C PRO A 13 3.58 0.57 -13.20
N ARG A 14 3.13 1.77 -13.61
CA ARG A 14 1.97 2.46 -13.03
C ARG A 14 0.64 1.93 -13.57
N LEU A 15 0.66 1.16 -14.66
CA LEU A 15 -0.54 0.55 -15.20
C LEU A 15 -1.02 -0.60 -14.30
N PRO A 16 -2.31 -0.99 -14.38
CA PRO A 16 -2.85 -2.00 -13.49
C PRO A 16 -2.23 -3.41 -13.62
N HIS A 17 -1.65 -3.76 -14.78
CA HIS A 17 -0.99 -5.06 -14.99
C HIS A 17 -1.74 -6.30 -14.45
N ILE A 18 -3.06 -6.39 -14.72
CA ILE A 18 -3.92 -7.45 -14.17
C ILE A 18 -3.90 -8.68 -15.07
N ASN A 19 -3.48 -9.83 -14.54
CA ASN A 19 -3.62 -11.10 -15.23
C ASN A 19 -5.07 -11.60 -15.18
N ALA A 20 -5.83 -11.37 -16.26
CA ALA A 20 -7.24 -11.75 -16.36
C ALA A 20 -7.49 -13.27 -16.38
N SER A 21 -6.45 -14.08 -16.61
CA SER A 21 -6.54 -15.55 -16.60
C SER A 21 -6.22 -16.16 -15.24
N ALA A 22 -5.75 -15.37 -14.28
CA ALA A 22 -5.45 -15.83 -12.94
C ALA A 22 -6.70 -15.92 -12.05
N GLU A 23 -6.60 -16.70 -10.99
CA GLU A 23 -7.65 -16.79 -9.98
C GLU A 23 -7.79 -15.48 -9.19
N SER A 24 -8.97 -15.27 -8.61
CA SER A 24 -9.24 -14.14 -7.72
C SER A 24 -8.38 -14.21 -6.46
N VAL A 25 -7.72 -13.10 -6.11
CA VAL A 25 -7.00 -12.98 -4.83
C VAL A 25 -7.99 -12.55 -3.75
N THR A 26 -8.22 -13.43 -2.79
CA THR A 26 -9.13 -13.20 -1.66
C THR A 26 -8.37 -12.74 -0.41
N ASP A 27 -9.07 -12.18 0.57
CA ASP A 27 -8.47 -11.85 1.87
C ASP A 27 -7.89 -13.08 2.58
N LEU A 28 -8.46 -14.27 2.36
CA LEU A 28 -7.90 -15.52 2.89
C LEU A 28 -6.56 -15.86 2.24
N THR A 29 -6.44 -15.66 0.92
CA THR A 29 -5.19 -15.83 0.18
C THR A 29 -4.11 -14.92 0.74
N LEU A 30 -4.44 -13.64 0.98
CA LEU A 30 -3.51 -12.66 1.55
C LEU A 30 -3.12 -13.01 2.99
N LYS A 31 -4.08 -13.42 3.82
CA LYS A 31 -3.81 -13.84 5.20
C LYS A 31 -2.90 -15.06 5.25
N ALA A 32 -3.05 -16.01 4.31
CA ALA A 32 -2.24 -17.22 4.25
C ALA A 32 -0.75 -16.92 3.98
N ILE A 33 -0.43 -15.82 3.31
CA ILE A 33 0.95 -15.35 3.08
C ILE A 33 1.43 -14.33 4.13
N GLY A 34 0.65 -14.12 5.20
CA GLY A 34 1.01 -13.21 6.29
C GLY A 34 0.68 -11.73 6.03
N VAL A 35 -0.01 -11.41 4.94
CA VAL A 35 -0.52 -10.05 4.69
C VAL A 35 -1.75 -9.82 5.56
N LEU A 36 -1.68 -8.78 6.39
CA LEU A 36 -2.75 -8.38 7.29
C LEU A 36 -3.31 -7.03 6.85
N HIS A 37 -4.63 -6.87 6.91
CA HIS A 37 -5.30 -5.65 6.45
C HIS A 37 -6.33 -5.16 7.47
N TRP A 38 -6.47 -3.85 7.55
CA TRP A 38 -7.52 -3.15 8.30
C TRP A 38 -8.19 -2.14 7.36
N SER A 39 -9.48 -1.88 7.56
CA SER A 39 -10.24 -0.88 6.80
C SER A 39 -10.58 0.28 7.73
N ILE A 40 -9.75 1.32 7.72
CA ILE A 40 -9.89 2.53 8.55
C ILE A 40 -10.34 3.67 7.63
N PRO A 41 -11.59 4.14 7.73
CA PRO A 41 -12.09 5.25 6.90
C PRO A 41 -11.41 6.57 7.27
N VAL A 42 -10.93 7.32 6.28
CA VAL A 42 -10.43 8.68 6.50
C VAL A 42 -11.62 9.63 6.55
N ASP A 43 -11.87 10.22 7.72
CA ASP A 43 -12.91 11.22 7.93
C ASP A 43 -12.32 12.61 8.24
N SER A 44 -13.17 13.63 8.12
CA SER A 44 -12.82 15.02 8.42
C SER A 44 -12.59 15.28 9.91
N ASP A 45 -13.10 14.39 10.77
CA ASP A 45 -13.01 14.53 12.22
C ASP A 45 -11.66 14.00 12.77
N GLY A 46 -10.84 13.37 11.92
CA GLY A 46 -9.52 12.86 12.28
C GLY A 46 -9.54 11.55 13.08
N LYS A 47 -10.68 10.84 13.15
CA LYS A 47 -10.80 9.64 14.00
C LYS A 47 -9.94 8.48 13.52
N TRP A 48 -9.61 8.48 12.23
CA TRP A 48 -8.71 7.51 11.60
C TRP A 48 -7.36 7.40 12.31
N GLU A 49 -6.84 8.49 12.89
CA GLU A 49 -5.58 8.46 13.65
C GLU A 49 -5.67 7.58 14.89
N THR A 50 -6.81 7.64 15.59
CA THR A 50 -7.03 6.87 16.83
C THR A 50 -7.18 5.38 16.52
N GLU A 51 -7.89 5.04 15.44
CA GLU A 51 -8.02 3.64 14.99
C GLU A 51 -6.64 3.06 14.56
N ILE A 52 -5.78 3.86 13.92
CA ILE A 52 -4.41 3.46 13.61
C ILE A 52 -3.59 3.23 14.90
N ASP A 53 -3.74 4.10 15.91
CA ASP A 53 -3.05 3.95 17.19
C ASP A 53 -3.44 2.66 17.94
N GLU A 54 -4.71 2.25 17.86
CA GLU A 54 -5.17 0.99 18.43
C GLU A 54 -4.49 -0.22 17.76
N VAL A 55 -4.42 -0.22 16.42
CA VAL A 55 -3.72 -1.26 15.65
C VAL A 55 -2.23 -1.28 15.98
N ALA A 56 -1.60 -0.11 16.06
CA ALA A 56 -0.18 0.02 16.41
C ALA A 56 0.11 -0.53 17.82
N LYS A 57 -0.77 -0.28 18.78
CA LYS A 57 -0.66 -0.80 20.15
C LYS A 57 -0.81 -2.33 20.18
N GLU A 58 -1.79 -2.89 19.47
CA GLU A 58 -1.98 -4.35 19.38
C GLU A 58 -0.76 -5.05 18.77
N ARG A 59 -0.14 -4.42 17.77
CA ARG A 59 0.98 -4.98 16.99
C ARG A 59 2.36 -4.56 17.49
N GLU A 60 2.41 -3.77 18.55
CA GLU A 60 3.65 -3.22 19.13
C GLU A 60 4.47 -2.38 18.11
N TYR A 61 3.81 -1.66 17.20
CA TYR A 61 4.44 -0.71 16.30
C TYR A 61 4.80 0.57 17.05
N ARG A 62 6.07 0.68 17.47
CA ARG A 62 6.55 1.76 18.37
C ARG A 62 6.87 3.07 17.68
N ASN A 63 7.12 3.05 16.38
CA ASN A 63 7.56 4.22 15.61
C ASN A 63 6.54 4.52 14.52
N ARG A 64 6.22 5.80 14.35
CA ARG A 64 5.36 6.30 13.28
C ARG A 64 5.90 7.64 12.78
N ASP A 65 5.87 7.81 11.47
CA ASP A 65 6.02 9.09 10.79
C ASP A 65 4.83 9.31 9.85
N VAL A 66 4.77 10.51 9.26
CA VAL A 66 3.81 10.86 8.21
C VAL A 66 4.62 11.32 7.01
N VAL A 67 4.42 10.67 5.87
CA VAL A 67 5.16 10.93 4.63
C VAL A 67 4.17 11.28 3.53
N GLU A 68 4.39 12.40 2.86
CA GLU A 68 3.68 12.77 1.63
C GLU A 68 4.60 12.57 0.43
N SER A 69 4.22 11.68 -0.49
CA SER A 69 4.97 11.41 -1.73
C SER A 69 4.26 12.02 -2.93
N SER A 70 4.50 13.30 -3.18
CA SER A 70 3.97 14.02 -4.35
C SER A 70 5.11 14.72 -5.11
N ARG A 71 4.86 15.07 -6.37
CA ARG A 71 5.82 15.88 -7.14
C ARG A 71 5.99 17.27 -6.52
N GLU A 72 4.96 17.78 -5.85
CA GLU A 72 5.00 19.06 -5.15
C GLU A 72 5.92 19.02 -3.94
N THR A 73 5.88 17.95 -3.13
CA THR A 73 6.73 17.83 -1.95
C THR A 73 8.14 17.35 -2.25
N LEU A 74 8.31 16.46 -3.24
CA LEU A 74 9.61 15.84 -3.54
C LEU A 74 10.36 16.48 -4.72
N GLY A 75 9.70 17.32 -5.52
CA GLY A 75 10.30 18.03 -6.66
C GLY A 75 11.09 17.11 -7.59
N ASP A 76 12.30 17.53 -7.93
CA ASP A 76 13.21 16.80 -8.83
C ASP A 76 13.66 15.43 -8.28
N GLN A 77 13.47 15.18 -6.98
CA GLN A 77 13.83 13.89 -6.37
C GLN A 77 12.72 12.83 -6.51
N PHE A 78 11.51 13.23 -6.89
CA PHE A 78 10.34 12.34 -6.91
C PHE A 78 10.62 11.06 -7.70
N ASP A 79 11.01 11.18 -8.97
CA ASP A 79 11.19 10.02 -9.85
C ASP A 79 12.32 9.11 -9.37
N LYS A 80 13.42 9.69 -8.85
CA LYS A 80 14.53 8.91 -8.28
C LYS A 80 14.10 8.13 -7.03
N LYS A 81 13.30 8.73 -6.14
CA LYS A 81 12.81 8.05 -4.94
C LYS A 81 11.80 6.95 -5.29
N MET A 82 10.92 7.19 -6.26
CA MET A 82 9.98 6.17 -6.72
C MET A 82 10.69 5.00 -7.38
N ALA A 83 11.77 5.23 -8.13
CA ALA A 83 12.60 4.16 -8.70
C ALA A 83 13.20 3.28 -7.60
N VAL A 84 13.77 3.88 -6.54
CA VAL A 84 14.35 3.13 -5.41
C VAL A 84 13.30 2.30 -4.65
N VAL A 85 12.07 2.79 -4.52
CA VAL A 85 10.99 2.03 -3.85
C VAL A 85 10.50 0.88 -4.72
N TYR A 86 10.59 1.00 -6.05
CA TYR A 86 10.18 -0.04 -6.99
C TYR A 86 11.26 -1.10 -7.24
N GLU A 87 12.54 -0.70 -7.20
CA GLU A 87 13.69 -1.58 -7.33
C GLU A 87 14.04 -2.22 -5.97
N GLU A 88 13.48 -3.40 -5.69
CA GLU A 88 13.98 -4.36 -4.68
C GLU A 88 14.55 -5.63 -5.33
#